data_AF-A0A3L8BDQ8-F1
#
_entry.id   AF-A0A3L8BDQ8-F1
#
_cell.length_a   1.000
_cell.length_b   1.000
_cell.length_c   1.000
_cell.angle_alpha   90.00
_cell.angle_beta   90.00
_cell.angle_gamma   90.00
#
_symmetry.space_group_name_H-M   'P 1'
#
loop_
_entity.id
_entity.type
_entity.pdbx_description
1 polymer ?
#
loop_
_entity_poly.entity_id
_entity_poly.type
_entity_poly.pdbx_seq_one_letter_code
_entity_poly.pdbx_strand_id
1 'polypeptide(L)'
;MLPKYLFYLAFGTFLLSGCGLETDEDSDEESDSVTSVQMEVEQNAYLPLTNATTLFYTANEASPGDIEGAVSYDVGMSNSKGYPVYKVGINSDDLNLDLYFRTTSSQIEFLGMDGPVAVSDDASFDFLRFDTPIKLIGERSNQSTGASAKLESDEGSLSNAALTLEYDVTNSNTATFQSFDWTTLKLPTLQSTLTAEISVSAPGLTVGPFPVTLNFFFAKGLGLVQHSGDVTEVAGNEYEIKFYGLENLPNIVAFTNDGATVEGSLTYFSIAEASGNATIESSDYEIVNRSALNDLGWLNITQPNSGEYAVEINTSSLELPETLTSVQVLFENRVNSGERLSANLTLLP
;
A
#
# COMPACT_ATOMS: atom_id res chain seq x y z
N MET A 1 -19.25 49.31 -14.60
CA MET A 1 -18.76 49.02 -13.23
C MET A 1 -17.88 47.78 -13.30
N LEU A 2 -16.57 47.92 -13.09
CA LEU A 2 -15.61 46.88 -12.66
C LEU A 2 -15.45 47.01 -11.11
N PRO A 3 -14.70 46.15 -10.37
CA PRO A 3 -14.33 44.72 -10.51
C PRO A 3 -14.41 43.92 -9.16
N LYS A 4 -14.04 42.62 -9.17
CA LYS A 4 -13.21 41.85 -8.19
C LYS A 4 -13.09 40.36 -8.62
N TYR A 5 -12.02 39.94 -9.32
CA TYR A 5 -10.80 39.18 -8.90
C TYR A 5 -11.04 37.73 -8.37
N LEU A 6 -10.63 36.67 -9.09
CA LEU A 6 -9.30 35.97 -9.18
C LEU A 6 -9.19 34.85 -8.09
N PHE A 7 -9.13 33.56 -8.41
CA PHE A 7 -7.88 32.82 -8.66
C PHE A 7 -8.13 31.52 -9.46
N TYR A 8 -7.43 31.36 -10.59
CA TYR A 8 -7.10 30.11 -11.26
C TYR A 8 -5.57 30.06 -11.33
N LEU A 9 -4.95 28.92 -10.97
CA LEU A 9 -3.57 28.50 -11.31
C LEU A 9 -3.33 27.16 -10.60
N ALA A 10 -2.68 26.13 -11.13
CA ALA A 10 -2.44 25.62 -12.48
C ALA A 10 -1.73 24.27 -12.25
N PHE A 11 -2.13 23.21 -12.96
CA PHE A 11 -1.35 21.98 -13.08
C PHE A 11 -0.03 22.31 -13.78
N GLY A 12 1.09 22.04 -13.13
CA GLY A 12 2.43 22.24 -13.68
C GLY A 12 2.78 21.16 -14.70
N THR A 13 2.46 21.38 -15.97
CA THR A 13 3.19 20.79 -17.09
C THR A 13 4.58 21.41 -17.17
N PHE A 14 5.65 20.62 -16.96
CA PHE A 14 7.00 20.97 -17.39
C PHE A 14 7.46 20.00 -18.49
N LEU A 15 7.15 20.37 -19.73
CA LEU A 15 7.89 19.94 -20.92
C LEU A 15 8.94 21.03 -21.19
N LEU A 16 10.21 20.76 -20.90
CA LEU A 16 11.32 21.57 -21.42
C LEU A 16 11.99 20.82 -22.58
N SER A 17 11.42 21.02 -23.76
CA SER A 17 12.13 20.94 -25.02
C SER A 17 12.88 22.25 -25.24
N GLY A 18 14.21 22.18 -25.37
CA GLY A 18 15.04 23.37 -25.58
C GLY A 18 16.50 23.04 -25.88
N CYS A 19 16.76 22.42 -27.03
CA CYS A 19 18.07 22.45 -27.66
C CYS A 19 18.25 23.81 -28.36
N GLY A 20 19.24 24.59 -27.91
CA GLY A 20 19.93 25.62 -28.70
C GLY A 20 19.35 27.04 -28.66
N LEU A 21 20.06 27.96 -27.99
CA LEU A 21 20.86 29.00 -28.63
C LEU A 21 21.63 29.79 -27.56
N GLU A 22 22.93 29.97 -27.76
CA GLU A 22 23.83 30.76 -26.91
C GLU A 22 23.51 32.26 -26.97
N THR A 23 23.61 32.94 -25.82
CA THR A 23 24.38 34.19 -25.67
C THR A 23 24.67 34.45 -24.19
N ASP A 24 25.96 34.43 -23.90
CA ASP A 24 26.77 35.12 -22.89
C ASP A 24 26.15 35.87 -21.69
N GLU A 25 26.80 35.56 -20.56
CA GLU A 25 27.24 36.43 -19.45
C GLU A 25 26.31 36.66 -18.24
N ASP A 26 26.95 36.36 -17.10
CA ASP A 26 26.72 36.83 -15.73
C ASP A 26 25.74 36.08 -14.80
N SER A 27 26.37 35.13 -14.09
CA SER A 27 26.45 35.00 -12.62
C SER A 27 25.22 34.60 -11.81
N ASP A 28 25.46 33.55 -11.04
CA ASP A 28 24.90 33.23 -9.73
C ASP A 28 23.40 32.94 -9.65
N GLU A 29 23.00 31.70 -9.90
CA GLU A 29 22.04 31.01 -9.02
C GLU A 29 22.44 29.54 -8.87
N GLU A 30 22.54 29.09 -7.63
CA GLU A 30 22.63 27.68 -7.28
C GLU A 30 21.49 26.95 -7.97
N SER A 31 21.85 26.11 -8.95
CA SER A 31 20.92 25.16 -9.53
C SER A 31 20.64 24.10 -8.47
N ASP A 32 19.63 24.37 -7.64
CA ASP A 32 18.85 23.35 -6.97
C ASP A 32 18.33 22.42 -8.06
N SER A 33 19.12 21.39 -8.39
CA SER A 33 18.67 20.28 -9.19
C SER A 33 17.69 19.50 -8.34
N VAL A 34 16.42 19.95 -8.34
CA VAL A 34 15.31 19.15 -7.86
C VAL A 34 15.24 17.95 -8.81
N THR A 35 15.94 16.88 -8.45
CA THR A 35 15.75 15.56 -9.05
C THR A 35 14.32 15.18 -8.76
N SER A 36 13.42 15.45 -9.71
CA SER A 36 12.06 14.93 -9.67
C SER A 36 12.16 13.42 -9.77
N VAL A 37 11.94 12.73 -8.66
CA VAL A 37 11.82 11.28 -8.64
C VAL A 37 10.60 10.94 -9.49
N GLN A 38 10.82 10.25 -10.62
CA GLN A 38 9.71 9.73 -11.41
C GLN A 38 9.00 8.65 -10.60
N MET A 39 7.66 8.68 -10.57
CA MET A 39 6.89 7.62 -9.93
C MET A 39 7.23 6.28 -10.60
N GLU A 40 7.59 5.28 -9.80
CA GLU A 40 7.83 3.91 -10.28
C GLU A 40 6.47 3.33 -10.68
N VAL A 41 6.30 3.09 -11.98
CA VAL A 41 5.03 2.63 -12.53
C VAL A 41 4.79 1.13 -12.24
N GLU A 42 5.84 0.37 -11.92
CA GLU A 42 5.77 -1.07 -11.64
C GLU A 42 5.94 -1.37 -10.15
N GLN A 43 4.80 -1.54 -9.48
CA GLN A 43 4.70 -1.88 -8.07
C GLN A 43 4.51 -3.39 -7.88
N ASN A 44 4.72 -3.86 -6.65
CA ASN A 44 4.48 -5.27 -6.33
C ASN A 44 3.00 -5.61 -6.43
N ALA A 45 2.67 -6.75 -7.04
CA ALA A 45 1.30 -7.20 -7.15
C ALA A 45 0.61 -7.43 -5.79
N TYR A 46 1.36 -7.67 -4.71
CA TYR A 46 0.82 -7.81 -3.35
C TYR A 46 0.62 -6.49 -2.60
N LEU A 47 1.29 -5.41 -3.03
CA LEU A 47 1.07 -4.07 -2.46
C LEU A 47 1.10 -3.03 -3.58
N PRO A 48 0.06 -3.00 -4.44
CA PRO A 48 -0.17 -1.92 -5.37
C PRO A 48 -0.65 -0.69 -4.58
N LEU A 49 0.13 0.39 -4.60
CA LEU A 49 -0.13 1.65 -3.90
C LEU A 49 -0.52 2.70 -4.94
N THR A 50 -1.83 2.81 -5.16
CA THR A 50 -2.38 3.89 -5.98
C THR A 50 -2.54 5.13 -5.12
N ASN A 51 -2.07 6.28 -5.59
CA ASN A 51 -2.20 7.52 -4.82
C ASN A 51 -3.67 7.96 -4.72
N ALA A 52 -4.05 8.57 -3.59
CA ALA A 52 -5.39 9.09 -3.33
C ALA A 52 -6.50 8.01 -3.35
N THR A 53 -6.15 6.79 -2.93
CA THR A 53 -7.09 5.70 -2.72
C THR A 53 -7.21 5.33 -1.25
N THR A 54 -8.33 4.73 -0.88
CA THR A 54 -8.62 4.41 0.51
C THR A 54 -9.03 2.95 0.66
N LEU A 55 -8.47 2.29 1.67
CA LEU A 55 -8.95 1.02 2.21
C LEU A 55 -9.59 1.29 3.56
N PHE A 56 -10.79 0.77 3.78
CA PHE A 56 -11.46 0.84 5.07
C PHE A 56 -11.24 -0.45 5.84
N TYR A 57 -10.96 -0.31 7.12
CA TYR A 57 -10.74 -1.44 8.03
C TYR A 57 -11.70 -1.38 9.21
N THR A 58 -11.79 -2.50 9.90
CA THR A 58 -12.49 -2.65 11.19
C THR A 58 -11.48 -3.21 12.19
N ALA A 59 -11.39 -2.60 13.37
CA ALA A 59 -10.70 -3.20 14.52
C ALA A 59 -11.63 -4.15 15.28
N ASN A 60 -11.04 -5.00 16.13
CA ASN A 60 -11.85 -5.86 16.99
C ASN A 60 -12.80 -5.01 17.86
N GLU A 61 -14.08 -5.39 17.89
CA GLU A 61 -15.17 -4.69 18.61
C GLU A 61 -15.56 -3.31 18.06
N ALA A 62 -14.93 -2.85 16.98
CA ALA A 62 -15.18 -1.56 16.36
C ALA A 62 -16.37 -1.60 15.38
N SER A 63 -16.85 -0.44 14.94
CA SER A 63 -17.91 -0.37 13.94
C SER A 63 -17.36 -0.74 12.56
N PRO A 64 -18.10 -1.47 11.72
CA PRO A 64 -17.60 -1.85 10.40
C PRO A 64 -17.13 -0.64 9.57
N GLY A 65 -15.86 -0.66 9.15
CA GLY A 65 -15.27 0.37 8.27
C GLY A 65 -14.94 1.70 8.94
N ASP A 66 -14.82 1.76 10.26
CA ASP A 66 -14.52 2.98 11.01
C ASP A 66 -13.05 3.43 10.98
N ILE A 67 -12.16 2.58 10.48
CA ILE A 67 -10.74 2.89 10.34
C ILE A 67 -10.44 3.20 8.87
N GLU A 68 -9.96 4.41 8.61
CA GLU A 68 -9.54 4.83 7.27
C GLU A 68 -8.07 4.54 7.05
N GLY A 69 -7.73 3.86 5.95
CA GLY A 69 -6.38 3.64 5.47
C GLY A 69 -6.12 4.36 4.15
N ALA A 70 -5.79 5.64 4.22
CA ALA A 70 -5.55 6.47 3.05
C ALA A 70 -4.14 6.24 2.49
N VAL A 71 -4.05 5.99 1.18
CA VAL A 71 -2.78 5.82 0.46
C VAL A 71 -2.37 7.14 -0.18
N SER A 72 -1.18 7.64 0.14
CA SER A 72 -0.64 8.86 -0.45
C SER A 72 0.83 8.75 -0.84
N TYR A 73 1.22 9.45 -1.90
CA TYR A 73 2.62 9.60 -2.31
C TYR A 73 3.32 10.63 -1.40
N ASP A 74 4.38 10.21 -0.70
CA ASP A 74 5.14 11.10 0.17
C ASP A 74 6.26 11.79 -0.61
N VAL A 75 6.00 13.01 -1.06
CA VAL A 75 6.95 13.81 -1.85
C VAL A 75 8.24 14.09 -1.07
N GLY A 76 8.13 14.40 0.23
CA GLY A 76 9.27 14.81 1.05
C GLY A 76 10.25 13.66 1.25
N MET A 77 9.74 12.51 1.66
CA MET A 77 10.54 11.30 1.85
C MET A 77 11.05 10.76 0.52
N SER A 78 10.23 10.80 -0.55
CA SER A 78 10.66 10.35 -1.88
C SER A 78 11.85 11.16 -2.39
N ASN A 79 11.80 12.50 -2.27
CA ASN A 79 12.90 13.37 -2.65
C ASN A 79 14.15 13.13 -1.79
N SER A 80 13.97 12.94 -0.49
CA SER A 80 15.08 12.67 0.43
C SER A 80 15.77 11.33 0.15
N LYS A 81 15.01 10.30 -0.22
CA LYS A 81 15.52 8.95 -0.48
C LYS A 81 15.97 8.73 -1.92
N GLY A 82 15.49 9.54 -2.86
CA GLY A 82 15.78 9.41 -4.29
C GLY A 82 14.98 8.31 -5.00
N TYR A 83 13.90 7.81 -4.38
CA TYR A 83 13.01 6.80 -4.96
C TYR A 83 11.58 6.98 -4.43
N PRO A 84 10.55 6.46 -5.11
CA PRO A 84 9.15 6.62 -4.72
C PRO A 84 8.85 6.00 -3.34
N VAL A 85 8.21 6.79 -2.47
CA VAL A 85 7.73 6.36 -1.17
C VAL A 85 6.25 6.67 -1.05
N TYR A 86 5.51 5.69 -0.57
CA TYR A 86 4.08 5.80 -0.32
C TYR A 86 3.80 5.62 1.17
N LYS A 87 2.84 6.38 1.65
CA LYS A 87 2.31 6.32 3.01
C LYS A 87 0.96 5.63 2.98
N VAL A 88 0.75 4.69 3.90
CA VAL A 88 -0.58 4.17 4.24
C VAL A 88 -0.91 4.73 5.61
N GLY A 89 -1.74 5.77 5.64
CA GLY A 89 -2.16 6.42 6.86
C GLY A 89 -3.41 5.77 7.42
N ILE A 90 -3.26 5.05 8.52
CA ILE A 90 -4.31 4.39 9.29
C ILE A 90 -4.78 5.36 10.36
N ASN A 91 -6.03 5.79 10.28
CA ASN A 91 -6.59 6.81 11.17
C ASN A 91 -7.97 6.37 11.69
N SER A 92 -8.11 6.42 13.01
CA SER A 92 -9.37 6.37 13.74
C SER A 92 -9.24 7.08 15.08
N ASP A 93 -10.33 7.13 15.85
CA ASP A 93 -10.31 7.72 17.20
C ASP A 93 -9.32 6.99 18.15
N ASP A 94 -9.11 5.68 17.95
CA ASP A 94 -8.32 4.82 18.84
C ASP A 94 -6.99 4.33 18.23
N LEU A 95 -6.79 4.45 16.90
CA LEU A 95 -5.57 4.02 16.22
C LEU A 95 -5.12 5.04 15.18
N ASN A 96 -3.94 5.61 15.40
CA ASN A 96 -3.31 6.56 14.48
C ASN A 96 -1.89 6.10 14.15
N LEU A 97 -1.71 5.57 12.94
CA LEU A 97 -0.45 4.99 12.48
C LEU A 97 -0.23 5.32 11.00
N ASP A 98 0.90 5.92 10.65
CA ASP A 98 1.35 6.03 9.27
C ASP A 98 2.40 4.96 8.98
N LEU A 99 2.20 4.14 7.95
CA LEU A 99 3.18 3.15 7.50
C LEU A 99 3.82 3.60 6.18
N TYR A 100 5.16 3.56 6.11
CA TYR A 100 5.90 4.01 4.93
C TYR A 100 6.47 2.85 4.14
N PHE A 101 6.12 2.77 2.86
CA PHE A 101 6.51 1.69 1.97
C PHE A 101 7.19 2.20 0.71
N ARG A 102 8.12 1.40 0.20
CA ARG A 102 8.52 1.38 -1.20
C ARG A 102 8.10 0.04 -1.78
N THR A 103 7.52 0.07 -2.97
CA THR A 103 7.05 -1.13 -3.66
C THR A 103 7.64 -1.18 -5.06
N THR A 104 8.25 -2.30 -5.41
CA THR A 104 8.79 -2.59 -6.75
C THR A 104 8.17 -3.88 -7.25
N SER A 105 8.30 -4.20 -8.53
CA SER A 105 7.77 -5.44 -9.12
C SER A 105 8.18 -6.72 -8.35
N SER A 106 9.32 -6.73 -7.66
CA SER A 106 9.83 -7.90 -6.93
C SER A 106 9.90 -7.77 -5.41
N GLN A 107 9.71 -6.59 -4.83
CA GLN A 107 9.96 -6.35 -3.40
C GLN A 107 8.96 -5.36 -2.80
N ILE A 108 8.64 -5.56 -1.52
CA ILE A 108 7.92 -4.63 -0.66
C ILE A 108 8.89 -4.26 0.46
N GLU A 109 9.29 -3.00 0.54
CA GLU A 109 10.22 -2.50 1.55
C GLU A 109 9.47 -1.61 2.54
N PHE A 110 9.63 -1.88 3.83
CA PHE A 110 9.09 -1.09 4.93
C PHE A 110 10.16 -0.13 5.43
N LEU A 111 9.87 1.17 5.39
CA LEU A 111 10.82 2.24 5.72
C LEU A 111 10.70 2.70 7.17
N GLY A 112 9.55 2.44 7.80
CA GLY A 112 9.25 2.88 9.15
C GLY A 112 7.79 3.26 9.33
N MET A 113 7.48 3.79 10.50
CA MET A 113 6.13 4.15 10.91
C MET A 113 6.07 5.43 11.73
N ASP A 114 4.98 6.19 11.65
CA ASP A 114 4.63 7.26 12.60
C ASP A 114 3.40 6.88 13.39
N GLY A 115 3.29 7.43 14.59
CA GLY A 115 2.20 7.19 15.51
C GLY A 115 2.76 7.03 16.92
N PRO A 116 1.99 7.35 17.97
CA PRO A 116 2.45 7.14 19.32
C PRO A 116 2.64 5.64 19.56
N VAL A 117 3.89 5.20 19.55
CA VAL A 117 4.26 3.82 19.90
C VAL A 117 4.76 3.85 21.33
N ALA A 118 3.95 3.37 22.27
CA ALA A 118 4.32 3.28 23.67
C ALA A 118 5.42 2.22 23.85
N VAL A 119 6.58 2.66 24.31
CA VAL A 119 7.78 1.82 24.50
C VAL A 119 7.87 1.32 25.93
N SER A 120 7.45 2.14 26.88
CA SER A 120 7.31 1.82 28.29
C SER A 120 6.20 2.69 28.91
N ASP A 121 5.94 2.52 30.21
CA ASP A 121 5.00 3.36 30.96
C ASP A 121 5.35 4.87 30.87
N ASP A 122 6.63 5.19 30.66
CA ASP A 122 7.17 6.55 30.73
C ASP A 122 7.78 7.04 29.40
N ALA A 123 7.68 6.26 28.31
CA ALA A 123 8.30 6.62 27.02
C ALA A 123 7.51 6.16 25.79
N SER A 124 7.46 7.01 24.77
CA SER A 124 6.88 6.69 23.46
C SER A 124 7.77 7.20 22.31
N PHE A 125 7.59 6.60 21.14
CA PHE A 125 8.07 7.18 19.89
C PHE A 125 6.95 7.93 19.18
N ASP A 126 7.28 9.09 18.62
CA ASP A 126 6.41 9.75 17.62
C ASP A 126 6.59 9.14 16.23
N PHE A 127 7.82 8.71 15.94
CA PHE A 127 8.19 8.06 14.69
C PHE A 127 9.32 7.06 14.88
N LEU A 128 9.39 6.09 13.97
CA LEU A 128 10.49 5.18 13.78
C LEU A 128 10.84 5.15 12.28
N ARG A 129 12.12 5.36 11.94
CA ARG A 129 12.62 5.33 10.56
C ARG A 129 13.89 4.51 10.46
N PHE A 130 13.93 3.56 9.54
CA PHE A 130 15.08 2.67 9.37
C PHE A 130 16.12 3.29 8.44
N ASP A 131 17.39 3.10 8.80
CA ASP A 131 18.52 3.48 7.94
C ASP A 131 18.49 2.67 6.64
N THR A 132 18.31 1.35 6.78
CA THR A 132 18.08 0.42 5.67
C THR A 132 16.64 -0.08 5.70
N PRO A 133 15.84 0.10 4.63
CA PRO A 133 14.48 -0.43 4.55
C PRO A 133 14.43 -1.95 4.78
N ILE A 134 13.42 -2.40 5.51
CA ILE A 134 13.20 -3.82 5.81
C ILE A 134 12.44 -4.45 4.64
N LYS A 135 13.02 -5.48 4.02
CA LYS A 135 12.37 -6.24 2.96
C LYS A 135 11.33 -7.17 3.57
N LEU A 136 10.06 -6.95 3.24
CA LEU A 136 8.93 -7.72 3.77
C LEU A 136 8.66 -8.99 2.98
N ILE A 137 9.17 -9.14 1.76
CA ILE A 137 8.93 -10.35 0.95
C ILE A 137 10.25 -10.96 0.47
N GLY A 138 10.33 -12.29 0.54
CA GLY A 138 11.49 -13.04 0.07
C GLY A 138 11.81 -14.21 0.97
N GLU A 139 13.10 -14.58 0.99
CA GLU A 139 13.60 -15.58 1.93
C GLU A 139 13.66 -15.00 3.34
N ARG A 140 13.59 -15.88 4.34
CA ARG A 140 13.76 -15.48 5.73
C ARG A 140 15.07 -14.72 5.90
N SER A 141 14.99 -13.55 6.52
CA SER A 141 16.15 -12.70 6.76
C SER A 141 16.30 -12.42 8.25
N ASN A 142 17.42 -12.83 8.83
CA ASN A 142 17.86 -12.36 10.15
C ASN A 142 18.97 -11.33 9.94
N GLN A 143 18.70 -10.07 10.28
CA GLN A 143 19.53 -8.91 9.95
C GLN A 143 19.47 -7.87 11.07
N SER A 144 20.28 -6.83 10.97
CA SER A 144 20.16 -5.63 11.79
C SER A 144 20.14 -4.35 10.96
N THR A 145 19.48 -3.32 11.47
CA THR A 145 19.51 -1.96 10.90
C THR A 145 19.57 -0.93 12.01
N GLY A 146 20.23 0.19 11.76
CA GLY A 146 20.04 1.39 12.58
C GLY A 146 18.65 2.00 12.32
N ALA A 147 18.18 2.78 13.28
CA ALA A 147 16.97 3.57 13.14
C ALA A 147 17.08 4.92 13.85
N SER A 148 16.23 5.84 13.40
CA SER A 148 16.01 7.14 14.02
C SER A 148 14.59 7.23 14.56
N ALA A 149 14.44 7.85 15.72
CA ALA A 149 13.16 8.07 16.37
C ALA A 149 13.18 9.39 17.14
N LYS A 150 12.02 10.01 17.33
CA LYS A 150 11.81 11.05 18.35
C LYS A 150 11.19 10.38 19.57
N LEU A 151 11.98 10.33 20.64
CA LEU A 151 11.56 9.83 21.94
C LEU A 151 10.98 10.97 22.77
N GLU A 152 9.79 10.75 23.29
CA GLU A 152 9.21 11.53 24.37
C GLU A 152 9.30 10.73 25.67
N SER A 153 9.72 11.38 26.75
CA SER A 153 9.75 10.81 28.09
C SER A 153 9.22 11.82 29.10
N ASP A 154 8.86 11.37 30.30
CA ASP A 154 8.43 12.24 31.41
C ASP A 154 9.43 13.36 31.76
N GLU A 155 10.73 13.14 31.49
CA GLU A 155 11.80 14.12 31.72
C GLU A 155 12.05 15.06 30.52
N GLY A 156 11.31 14.88 29.41
CA GLY A 156 11.36 15.68 28.20
C GLY A 156 11.69 14.88 26.93
N SER A 157 11.82 15.58 25.80
CA SER A 157 12.19 14.95 24.52
C SER A 157 13.69 14.65 24.47
N LEU A 158 14.03 13.41 24.14
CA LEU A 158 15.41 12.96 23.96
C LEU A 158 15.77 13.06 22.47
N SER A 159 16.43 14.15 22.10
CA SER A 159 17.10 14.28 20.81
C SER A 159 18.46 13.58 20.89
N ASN A 160 18.75 12.68 19.95
CA ASN A 160 19.99 11.88 19.80
C ASN A 160 20.01 10.47 20.42
N ALA A 161 18.88 9.78 20.53
CA ALA A 161 18.93 8.34 20.75
C ALA A 161 19.43 7.61 19.50
N ALA A 162 20.38 6.69 19.67
CA ALA A 162 20.71 5.71 18.65
C ALA A 162 19.84 4.48 18.86
N LEU A 163 19.10 4.08 17.83
CA LEU A 163 18.28 2.87 17.86
C LEU A 163 18.92 1.83 16.96
N THR A 164 18.98 0.59 17.45
CA THR A 164 19.34 -0.57 16.64
C THR A 164 18.19 -1.56 16.70
N LEU A 165 17.78 -2.04 15.53
CA LEU A 165 16.81 -3.11 15.40
C LEU A 165 17.52 -4.36 14.93
N GLU A 166 17.48 -5.40 15.74
CA GLU A 166 17.73 -6.78 15.29
C GLU A 166 16.40 -7.38 14.88
N TYR A 167 16.30 -7.92 13.67
CA TYR A 167 15.01 -8.34 13.13
C TYR A 167 15.07 -9.62 12.32
N ASP A 168 13.94 -10.34 12.32
CA ASP A 168 13.65 -11.49 11.50
C ASP A 168 12.37 -11.26 10.70
N VAL A 169 12.42 -11.52 9.39
CA VAL A 169 11.23 -11.50 8.52
C VAL A 169 10.94 -12.92 8.06
N THR A 170 9.68 -13.34 8.18
CA THR A 170 9.21 -14.62 7.65
C THR A 170 7.99 -14.42 6.76
N ASN A 171 7.89 -15.24 5.71
CA ASN A 171 6.78 -15.20 4.77
C ASN A 171 6.00 -16.51 4.73
N SER A 172 4.68 -16.42 4.60
CA SER A 172 3.79 -17.57 4.38
C SER A 172 2.76 -17.26 3.30
N ASN A 173 2.55 -18.23 2.39
CA ASN A 173 1.54 -18.16 1.32
C ASN A 173 0.34 -19.07 1.59
N THR A 174 0.23 -19.64 2.80
CA THR A 174 -0.88 -20.54 3.17
C THR A 174 -2.00 -19.81 3.90
N ALA A 175 -1.80 -18.54 4.23
CA ALA A 175 -2.79 -17.74 4.91
C ALA A 175 -3.92 -17.36 3.95
N THR A 176 -5.13 -17.23 4.50
CA THR A 176 -6.30 -16.75 3.78
C THR A 176 -6.99 -15.69 4.62
N PHE A 177 -7.46 -14.64 3.95
CA PHE A 177 -8.26 -13.59 4.56
C PHE A 177 -9.74 -13.76 4.21
N GLN A 178 -10.62 -13.51 5.16
CA GLN A 178 -12.06 -13.42 4.98
C GLN A 178 -12.56 -12.28 5.86
N SER A 179 -13.21 -11.28 5.27
CA SER A 179 -13.83 -10.22 6.05
C SER A 179 -15.01 -10.76 6.86
N PHE A 180 -15.37 -10.09 7.95
CA PHE A 180 -16.37 -10.60 8.89
C PHE A 180 -17.77 -10.67 8.28
N ASP A 181 -18.06 -9.81 7.30
CA ASP A 181 -19.34 -9.70 6.61
C ASP A 181 -19.41 -10.60 5.35
N TRP A 182 -18.30 -11.22 4.97
CA TRP A 182 -18.26 -12.17 3.87
C TRP A 182 -18.65 -13.57 4.33
N THR A 183 -19.64 -14.16 3.67
CA THR A 183 -20.07 -15.54 3.91
C THR A 183 -19.20 -16.55 3.15
N THR A 184 -18.82 -16.19 1.91
CA THR A 184 -18.23 -17.09 0.93
C THR A 184 -16.87 -16.62 0.44
N LEU A 185 -16.70 -15.32 0.17
CA LEU A 185 -15.48 -14.75 -0.38
C LEU A 185 -14.29 -14.95 0.57
N LYS A 186 -13.20 -15.48 0.03
CA LYS A 186 -11.90 -15.61 0.69
C LYS A 186 -10.84 -15.10 -0.25
N LEU A 187 -9.79 -14.49 0.30
CA LEU A 187 -8.62 -14.05 -0.44
C LEU A 187 -7.40 -14.87 0.00
N PRO A 188 -6.62 -15.46 -0.91
CA PRO A 188 -5.31 -15.98 -0.58
C PRO A 188 -4.38 -14.81 -0.26
N THR A 189 -3.60 -14.93 0.82
CA THR A 189 -2.71 -13.86 1.26
C THR A 189 -1.25 -14.31 1.32
N LEU A 190 -0.37 -13.36 1.03
CA LEU A 190 1.03 -13.42 1.43
C LEU A 190 1.13 -12.75 2.80
N GLN A 191 1.35 -13.55 3.84
CA GLN A 191 1.64 -13.06 5.17
C GLN A 191 3.14 -12.75 5.28
N SER A 192 3.47 -11.56 5.78
CA SER A 192 4.80 -11.18 6.22
C SER A 192 4.77 -10.90 7.72
N THR A 193 5.57 -11.63 8.48
CA THR A 193 5.76 -11.39 9.93
C THR A 193 7.15 -10.84 10.15
N LEU A 194 7.22 -9.61 10.67
CA LEU A 194 8.42 -8.94 11.13
C LEU A 194 8.47 -9.06 12.66
N THR A 195 9.46 -9.75 13.19
CA THR A 195 9.79 -9.75 14.62
C THR A 195 11.08 -9.00 14.80
N ALA A 196 11.11 -8.02 15.70
CA ALA A 196 12.28 -7.21 15.98
C ALA A 196 12.51 -7.07 17.49
N GLU A 197 13.76 -6.87 17.88
CA GLU A 197 14.15 -6.39 19.20
C GLU A 197 14.79 -5.02 19.02
N ILE A 198 14.24 -4.00 19.68
CA ILE A 198 14.71 -2.62 19.55
C ILE A 198 15.57 -2.28 20.77
N SER A 199 16.84 -1.98 20.52
CA SER A 199 17.76 -1.46 21.53
C SER A 199 17.90 0.04 21.41
N VAL A 200 17.69 0.77 22.51
CA VAL A 200 17.80 2.23 22.59
C VAL A 200 19.05 2.61 23.38
N SER A 201 19.90 3.44 22.79
CA SER A 201 21.06 4.04 23.47
C SER A 201 20.94 5.55 23.47
N ALA A 202 20.67 6.14 24.63
CA ALA A 202 20.58 7.58 24.83
C ALA A 202 21.23 8.00 26.16
N PRO A 203 21.98 9.13 26.22
CA PRO A 203 22.57 9.59 27.47
C PRO A 203 21.51 9.88 28.53
N GLY A 204 21.67 9.33 29.73
CA GLY A 204 20.75 9.56 30.85
C GLY A 204 19.50 8.68 30.86
N LEU A 205 19.28 7.88 29.81
CA LEU A 205 18.16 6.95 29.71
C LEU A 205 18.69 5.51 29.66
N THR A 206 18.13 4.64 30.50
CA THR A 206 18.37 3.19 30.42
C THR A 206 17.05 2.50 30.18
N VAL A 207 16.80 2.10 28.92
CA VAL A 207 15.66 1.26 28.53
C VAL A 207 16.22 -0.09 28.13
N GLY A 208 15.57 -1.17 28.58
CA GLY A 208 15.89 -2.51 28.12
C GLY A 208 15.54 -2.68 26.64
N PRO A 209 16.12 -3.67 25.94
CA PRO A 209 15.60 -4.04 24.63
C PRO A 209 14.16 -4.53 24.77
N PHE A 210 13.28 -4.08 23.88
CA PHE A 210 11.87 -4.49 23.86
C PHE A 210 11.50 -5.13 22.52
N PRO A 211 10.65 -6.17 22.53
CA PRO A 211 10.21 -6.84 21.33
C PRO A 211 9.14 -6.02 20.59
N VAL A 212 9.14 -6.12 19.27
CA VAL A 212 8.08 -5.64 18.39
C VAL A 212 7.72 -6.76 17.41
N THR A 213 6.43 -7.04 17.24
CA THR A 213 5.96 -7.96 16.21
C THR A 213 4.91 -7.29 15.34
N LEU A 214 5.17 -7.22 14.03
CA LEU A 214 4.24 -6.70 13.04
C LEU A 214 3.87 -7.81 12.05
N ASN A 215 2.57 -7.96 11.80
CA ASN A 215 2.06 -8.87 10.78
C ASN A 215 1.36 -8.08 9.67
N PHE A 216 1.74 -8.36 8.43
CA PHE A 216 1.14 -7.79 7.24
C PHE A 216 0.55 -8.91 6.40
N PHE A 217 -0.72 -8.81 6.05
CA PHE A 217 -1.39 -9.76 5.17
C PHE A 217 -1.73 -9.03 3.87
N PHE A 218 -1.09 -9.47 2.79
CA PHE A 218 -1.24 -8.85 1.49
C PHE A 218 -2.08 -9.73 0.57
N ALA A 219 -3.11 -9.16 -0.06
CA ALA A 219 -3.87 -9.82 -1.11
C ALA A 219 -3.45 -9.29 -2.48
N LYS A 220 -3.13 -10.20 -3.40
CA LYS A 220 -2.65 -9.85 -4.74
C LYS A 220 -3.69 -9.00 -5.48
N GLY A 221 -3.29 -7.88 -6.04
CA GLY A 221 -4.16 -6.98 -6.78
C GLY A 221 -4.94 -5.99 -5.92
N LEU A 222 -4.92 -6.12 -4.59
CA LEU A 222 -5.65 -5.27 -3.65
C LEU A 222 -4.73 -4.53 -2.67
N GLY A 223 -3.76 -5.21 -2.07
CA GLY A 223 -2.85 -4.61 -1.09
C GLY A 223 -2.99 -5.18 0.31
N LEU A 224 -2.77 -4.34 1.32
CA LEU A 224 -2.81 -4.70 2.74
C LEU A 224 -4.26 -4.96 3.18
N VAL A 225 -4.64 -6.23 3.35
CA VAL A 225 -6.01 -6.61 3.75
C VAL A 225 -6.17 -6.86 5.24
N GLN A 226 -5.06 -7.07 5.95
CA GLN A 226 -5.05 -7.16 7.40
C GLN A 226 -3.67 -6.74 7.90
N HIS A 227 -3.67 -6.02 9.01
CA HIS A 227 -2.46 -5.63 9.70
C HIS A 227 -2.67 -5.80 11.20
N SER A 228 -1.68 -6.34 11.88
CA SER A 228 -1.65 -6.36 13.34
C SER A 228 -0.26 -6.04 13.85
N GLY A 229 -0.22 -5.46 15.03
CA GLY A 229 1.02 -5.10 15.67
C GLY A 229 0.94 -5.30 17.18
N ASP A 230 2.01 -5.85 17.71
CA ASP A 230 2.38 -5.72 19.11
C ASP A 230 3.63 -4.84 19.14
N VAL A 231 3.42 -3.58 19.52
CA VAL A 231 4.43 -2.52 19.46
C VAL A 231 4.78 -1.96 20.85
N THR A 232 4.35 -2.63 21.92
CA THR A 232 4.57 -2.17 23.31
C THR A 232 5.03 -3.33 24.19
N GLU A 233 5.74 -3.07 25.30
CA GLU A 233 6.00 -4.11 26.31
C GLU A 233 4.76 -4.46 27.15
N VAL A 234 3.67 -3.71 27.00
CA VAL A 234 2.46 -3.85 27.80
C VAL A 234 1.50 -4.83 27.11
N ALA A 235 1.36 -6.02 27.71
CA ALA A 235 0.42 -7.03 27.24
C ALA A 235 -1.02 -6.49 27.17
N GLY A 236 -1.74 -6.79 26.09
CA GLY A 236 -3.12 -6.37 25.87
C GLY A 236 -3.30 -5.10 25.01
N ASN A 237 -2.20 -4.50 24.54
CA ASN A 237 -2.22 -3.35 23.62
C ASN A 237 -2.00 -3.77 22.15
N GLU A 238 -2.14 -5.06 21.84
CA GLU A 238 -2.05 -5.55 20.46
C GLU A 238 -3.24 -5.01 19.67
N TYR A 239 -2.97 -4.40 18.52
CA TYR A 239 -4.02 -4.00 17.59
C TYR A 239 -4.12 -4.97 16.43
N GLU A 240 -5.33 -5.08 15.90
CA GLU A 240 -5.60 -5.79 14.65
C GLU A 240 -6.65 -5.02 13.87
N ILE A 241 -6.35 -4.75 12.60
CA ILE A 241 -7.27 -4.16 11.65
C ILE A 241 -7.48 -5.10 10.47
N LYS A 242 -8.73 -5.24 10.04
CA LYS A 242 -9.15 -6.14 8.96
C LYS A 242 -9.94 -5.39 7.90
N PHE A 243 -9.65 -5.68 6.64
CA PHE A 243 -10.28 -5.03 5.50
C PHE A 243 -11.80 -5.18 5.53
N TYR A 244 -12.48 -4.09 5.24
CA TYR A 244 -13.93 -4.00 5.18
C TYR A 244 -14.41 -3.50 3.82
N GLY A 245 -13.80 -2.44 3.31
CA GLY A 245 -14.22 -1.80 2.07
C GLY A 245 -13.10 -1.03 1.40
N LEU A 246 -13.38 -0.47 0.24
CA LEU A 246 -12.43 0.31 -0.55
C LEU A 246 -13.16 1.48 -1.22
N GLU A 247 -12.41 2.54 -1.51
CA GLU A 247 -12.87 3.70 -2.27
C GLU A 247 -11.77 4.17 -3.24
N ASN A 248 -12.19 4.59 -4.43
CA ASN A 248 -11.34 4.96 -5.56
C ASN A 248 -10.40 3.83 -6.03
N LEU A 249 -10.76 2.58 -5.72
CA LEU A 249 -10.06 1.37 -6.16
C LEU A 249 -11.02 0.45 -6.91
N PRO A 250 -10.49 -0.43 -7.79
CA PRO A 250 -11.31 -1.46 -8.41
C PRO A 250 -11.95 -2.39 -7.37
N ASN A 251 -13.24 -2.67 -7.54
CA ASN A 251 -13.96 -3.67 -6.77
C ASN A 251 -13.35 -5.06 -6.95
N ILE A 252 -13.47 -5.88 -5.91
CA ILE A 252 -13.04 -7.27 -5.93
C ILE A 252 -13.96 -8.08 -6.85
N VAL A 253 -13.37 -8.71 -7.87
CA VAL A 253 -14.06 -9.63 -8.77
C VAL A 253 -13.81 -11.07 -8.31
N ALA A 254 -14.86 -11.84 -8.09
CA ALA A 254 -14.73 -13.20 -7.55
C ALA A 254 -15.70 -14.19 -8.19
N PHE A 255 -15.17 -15.37 -8.48
CA PHE A 255 -15.90 -16.49 -9.08
C PHE A 255 -15.61 -17.79 -8.35
N THR A 256 -16.54 -18.74 -8.39
CA THR A 256 -16.30 -20.15 -8.07
C THR A 256 -15.75 -20.89 -9.30
N ASN A 257 -15.12 -22.04 -9.10
CA ASN A 257 -14.53 -22.85 -10.18
C ASN A 257 -15.57 -23.41 -11.18
N ASP A 258 -16.85 -23.43 -10.84
CA ASP A 258 -17.96 -23.72 -11.76
C ASP A 258 -18.37 -22.50 -12.63
N GLY A 259 -17.70 -21.36 -12.45
CA GLY A 259 -17.90 -20.13 -13.20
C GLY A 259 -19.00 -19.23 -12.68
N ALA A 260 -19.65 -19.57 -11.56
CA ALA A 260 -20.62 -18.68 -10.92
C ALA A 260 -19.92 -17.50 -10.23
N THR A 261 -20.54 -16.34 -10.25
CA THR A 261 -20.07 -15.15 -9.51
C THR A 261 -20.33 -15.34 -8.02
N VAL A 262 -19.36 -15.01 -7.19
CA VAL A 262 -19.52 -15.01 -5.73
C VAL A 262 -20.47 -13.89 -5.31
N GLU A 263 -21.28 -14.14 -4.28
CA GLU A 263 -22.19 -13.14 -3.72
C GLU A 263 -21.47 -11.82 -3.42
N GLY A 264 -22.08 -10.70 -3.82
CA GLY A 264 -21.51 -9.36 -3.66
C GLY A 264 -20.48 -8.95 -4.71
N SER A 265 -20.08 -9.86 -5.60
CA SER A 265 -19.16 -9.55 -6.70
C SER A 265 -19.86 -9.27 -8.03
N LEU A 266 -19.11 -8.77 -9.01
CA LEU A 266 -19.57 -8.40 -10.34
C LEU A 266 -18.87 -9.25 -11.41
N THR A 267 -19.51 -9.41 -12.57
CA THR A 267 -18.92 -10.05 -13.76
C THR A 267 -18.12 -9.08 -14.62
N TYR A 268 -17.85 -7.87 -14.14
CA TYR A 268 -17.09 -6.84 -14.86
C TYR A 268 -16.30 -6.00 -13.86
N PHE A 269 -15.28 -5.31 -14.34
CA PHE A 269 -14.48 -4.42 -13.51
C PHE A 269 -15.13 -3.06 -13.34
N SER A 270 -15.22 -2.62 -12.08
CA SER A 270 -15.71 -1.30 -11.67
C SER A 270 -14.83 -0.75 -10.55
N ILE A 271 -14.89 0.56 -10.32
CA ILE A 271 -14.26 1.29 -9.21
C ILE A 271 -15.32 1.53 -8.15
N ALA A 272 -15.02 1.27 -6.88
CA ALA A 272 -15.92 1.69 -5.81
C ALA A 272 -15.77 3.18 -5.52
N GLU A 273 -16.90 3.86 -5.42
CA GLU A 273 -17.00 5.28 -5.09
C GLU A 273 -17.99 5.45 -3.93
N ALA A 274 -17.90 6.56 -3.20
CA ALA A 274 -18.80 6.86 -2.07
C ALA A 274 -20.31 6.72 -2.39
N SER A 275 -20.72 6.85 -3.66
CA SER A 275 -22.12 6.81 -4.09
C SER A 275 -22.51 5.59 -4.93
N GLY A 276 -21.61 4.63 -5.13
CA GLY A 276 -21.87 3.44 -5.94
C GLY A 276 -20.63 2.89 -6.63
N ASN A 277 -20.81 2.33 -7.83
CA ASN A 277 -19.73 1.75 -8.62
C ASN A 277 -19.65 2.44 -9.98
N ALA A 278 -18.46 2.93 -10.33
CA ALA A 278 -18.17 3.45 -11.66
C ALA A 278 -17.55 2.36 -12.53
N THR A 279 -18.01 2.21 -13.77
CA THR A 279 -17.48 1.17 -14.67
C THR A 279 -16.05 1.52 -15.11
N ILE A 280 -15.16 0.53 -15.14
CA ILE A 280 -13.85 0.72 -15.79
C ILE A 280 -14.06 0.53 -17.29
N GLU A 281 -14.14 1.63 -18.03
CA GLU A 281 -14.38 1.61 -19.47
C GLU A 281 -13.09 1.44 -20.28
N SER A 282 -13.19 0.71 -21.39
CA SER A 282 -12.07 0.47 -22.33
C SER A 282 -11.64 1.70 -23.14
N SER A 283 -12.51 2.71 -23.22
CA SER A 283 -12.21 4.06 -23.74
C SER A 283 -11.24 4.82 -22.85
N ASP A 284 -11.30 4.60 -21.54
CA ASP A 284 -10.52 5.35 -20.55
C ASP A 284 -9.32 4.56 -20.05
N TYR A 285 -9.44 3.23 -19.97
CA TYR A 285 -8.40 2.35 -19.44
C TYR A 285 -7.99 1.27 -20.42
N GLU A 286 -6.76 0.81 -20.29
CA GLU A 286 -6.27 -0.40 -20.95
C GLU A 286 -5.69 -1.41 -19.96
N ILE A 287 -5.85 -2.70 -20.26
CA ILE A 287 -5.23 -3.76 -19.46
C ILE A 287 -3.81 -3.99 -19.96
N VAL A 288 -2.82 -3.63 -19.15
CA VAL A 288 -1.40 -3.67 -19.56
C VAL A 288 -0.79 -5.06 -19.44
N ASN A 289 -1.26 -5.88 -18.49
CA ASN A 289 -0.80 -7.25 -18.31
C ASN A 289 -1.62 -8.28 -19.10
N ARG A 290 -2.22 -7.87 -20.22
CA ARG A 290 -3.14 -8.68 -21.04
C ARG A 290 -2.54 -10.00 -21.49
N SER A 291 -1.28 -10.01 -21.95
CA SER A 291 -0.63 -11.24 -22.43
C SER A 291 -0.57 -12.29 -21.31
N ALA A 292 -0.09 -11.89 -20.13
CA ALA A 292 0.03 -12.79 -18.98
C ALA A 292 -1.34 -13.32 -18.51
N LEU A 293 -2.39 -12.49 -18.58
CA LEU A 293 -3.75 -12.92 -18.25
C LEU A 293 -4.31 -13.92 -19.27
N ASN A 294 -4.06 -13.70 -20.56
CA ASN A 294 -4.48 -14.63 -21.61
C ASN A 294 -3.75 -15.98 -21.52
N ASP A 295 -2.48 -15.96 -21.10
CA ASP A 295 -1.65 -17.17 -20.92
C ASP A 295 -2.17 -18.08 -19.79
N LEU A 296 -3.10 -17.62 -18.94
CA LEU A 296 -3.71 -18.45 -17.89
C LEU A 296 -4.69 -19.50 -18.45
N GLY A 297 -5.24 -19.31 -19.65
CA GLY A 297 -6.16 -20.24 -20.33
C GLY A 297 -7.56 -20.42 -19.69
N TRP A 298 -7.70 -20.20 -18.37
CA TRP A 298 -8.96 -20.31 -17.62
C TRP A 298 -9.69 -18.97 -17.41
N LEU A 299 -9.00 -17.83 -17.59
CA LEU A 299 -9.57 -16.49 -17.40
C LEU A 299 -9.79 -15.82 -18.76
N ASN A 300 -11.03 -15.40 -19.03
CA ASN A 300 -11.37 -14.64 -20.22
C ASN A 300 -11.85 -13.24 -19.82
N ILE A 301 -11.21 -12.19 -20.33
CA ILE A 301 -11.62 -10.80 -20.12
C ILE A 301 -11.93 -10.19 -21.48
N THR A 302 -13.21 -9.92 -21.74
CA THR A 302 -13.70 -9.40 -23.02
C THR A 302 -14.14 -7.95 -22.91
N GLN A 303 -14.21 -7.29 -24.06
CA GLN A 303 -14.80 -5.95 -24.20
C GLN A 303 -16.08 -6.11 -25.03
N PRO A 304 -17.23 -6.43 -24.42
CA PRO A 304 -18.51 -6.38 -25.11
C PRO A 304 -18.77 -4.97 -25.66
N ASN A 305 -19.76 -4.85 -26.55
CA ASN A 305 -20.11 -3.58 -27.19
C ASN A 305 -20.52 -2.45 -26.21
N SER A 306 -20.72 -2.77 -24.92
CA SER A 306 -20.94 -1.82 -23.81
C SER A 306 -19.67 -1.06 -23.40
N GLY A 307 -18.48 -1.48 -23.82
CA GLY A 307 -17.21 -0.81 -23.50
C GLY A 307 -16.62 -1.20 -22.14
N GLU A 308 -17.35 -1.91 -21.30
CA GLU A 308 -16.87 -2.46 -20.02
C GLU A 308 -15.89 -3.63 -20.23
N TYR A 309 -15.08 -3.91 -19.20
CA TYR A 309 -14.27 -5.13 -19.17
C TYR A 309 -15.04 -6.24 -18.46
N ALA A 310 -15.71 -7.11 -19.24
CA ALA A 310 -16.44 -8.27 -18.75
C ALA A 310 -15.51 -9.45 -18.50
N VAL A 311 -15.83 -10.27 -17.50
CA VAL A 311 -15.01 -11.38 -17.04
C VAL A 311 -15.79 -12.68 -17.03
N GLU A 312 -15.18 -13.72 -17.57
CA GLU A 312 -15.73 -15.07 -17.64
C GLU A 312 -14.66 -16.10 -17.26
N ILE A 313 -15.08 -17.17 -16.59
CA ILE A 313 -14.22 -18.31 -16.26
C ILE A 313 -14.45 -19.42 -17.28
N ASN A 314 -13.38 -19.85 -17.95
CA ASN A 314 -13.39 -21.02 -18.81
C ASN A 314 -13.26 -22.30 -17.95
N THR A 315 -14.41 -22.82 -17.52
CA THR A 315 -14.52 -24.02 -16.67
C THR A 315 -14.05 -25.31 -17.35
N SER A 316 -13.81 -25.28 -18.66
CA SER A 316 -13.28 -26.42 -19.43
C SER A 316 -11.75 -26.40 -19.56
N SER A 317 -11.09 -25.36 -19.06
CA SER A 317 -9.62 -25.26 -19.11
C SER A 317 -8.97 -26.33 -18.23
N LEU A 318 -7.93 -26.99 -18.77
CA LEU A 318 -7.09 -27.91 -18.01
C LEU A 318 -6.17 -27.19 -17.02
N GLU A 319 -6.05 -25.87 -17.14
CA GLU A 319 -5.23 -25.00 -16.29
C GLU A 319 -6.07 -24.31 -15.21
N LEU A 320 -7.37 -24.62 -15.12
CA LEU A 320 -8.25 -24.07 -14.09
C LEU A 320 -7.73 -24.45 -12.70
N PRO A 321 -7.46 -23.47 -11.81
CA PRO A 321 -6.95 -23.74 -10.48
C PRO A 321 -7.93 -24.56 -9.63
N GLU A 322 -7.42 -25.59 -8.96
CA GLU A 322 -8.16 -26.40 -7.96
C GLU A 322 -8.05 -25.83 -6.54
N THR A 323 -7.30 -24.75 -6.35
CA THR A 323 -7.06 -24.11 -5.06
C THR A 323 -7.40 -22.62 -5.13
N LEU A 324 -7.68 -22.03 -3.97
CA LEU A 324 -7.92 -20.60 -3.85
C LEU A 324 -6.80 -19.78 -4.52
N THR A 325 -7.15 -19.03 -5.56
CA THR A 325 -6.18 -18.35 -6.43
C THR A 325 -6.62 -16.93 -6.71
N SER A 326 -5.68 -15.98 -6.59
CA SER A 326 -5.90 -14.60 -7.03
C SER A 326 -4.92 -14.18 -8.10
N VAL A 327 -5.39 -13.34 -9.01
CA VAL A 327 -4.61 -12.69 -10.04
C VAL A 327 -4.81 -11.17 -9.96
N GLN A 328 -3.77 -10.43 -10.34
CA GLN A 328 -3.85 -8.98 -10.49
C GLN A 328 -4.25 -8.66 -11.93
N VAL A 329 -5.24 -7.80 -12.12
CA VAL A 329 -5.52 -7.17 -13.41
C VAL A 329 -5.10 -5.71 -13.31
N LEU A 330 -4.15 -5.30 -14.15
CA LEU A 330 -3.55 -3.97 -14.08
C LEU A 330 -4.13 -3.10 -15.19
N PHE A 331 -4.85 -2.05 -14.80
CA PHE A 331 -5.38 -1.03 -15.68
C PHE A 331 -4.46 0.18 -15.72
N GLU A 332 -4.24 0.74 -16.90
CA GLU A 332 -3.54 2.01 -17.09
C GLU A 332 -4.48 3.01 -17.77
N ASN A 333 -4.55 4.23 -17.23
CA ASN A 333 -5.35 5.29 -17.79
C ASN A 333 -4.75 5.75 -19.12
N ARG A 334 -5.58 5.76 -20.18
CA ARG A 334 -5.17 6.14 -21.54
C ARG A 334 -4.91 7.64 -21.71
N VAL A 335 -5.56 8.46 -20.91
CA VAL A 335 -5.48 9.93 -20.98
C VAL A 335 -4.34 10.45 -20.10
N ASN A 336 -4.12 9.82 -18.95
CA ASN A 336 -3.09 10.18 -17.98
C ASN A 336 -2.06 9.05 -17.87
N SER A 337 -1.11 9.02 -18.82
CA SER A 337 -0.09 7.97 -18.89
C SER A 337 0.68 7.85 -17.58
N GLY A 338 0.65 6.67 -16.95
CA GLY A 338 1.30 6.41 -15.66
C GLY A 338 0.35 6.31 -14.46
N GLU A 339 -0.91 6.72 -14.57
CA GLU A 339 -1.93 6.42 -13.55
C GLU A 339 -2.43 4.99 -13.75
N ARG A 340 -2.22 4.15 -12.73
CA ARG A 340 -2.57 2.73 -12.77
C ARG A 340 -3.52 2.36 -11.66
N LEU A 341 -4.46 1.47 -11.98
CA LEU A 341 -5.35 0.84 -11.02
C LEU A 341 -5.10 -0.66 -11.03
N SER A 342 -4.99 -1.24 -9.85
CA SER A 342 -4.84 -2.66 -9.66
C SER A 342 -6.16 -3.26 -9.20
N ALA A 343 -6.65 -4.28 -9.89
CA ALA A 343 -7.83 -5.03 -9.48
C ALA A 343 -7.45 -6.43 -9.01
N ASN A 344 -8.13 -6.90 -7.97
CA ASN A 344 -8.09 -8.30 -7.53
C ASN A 344 -9.18 -9.09 -8.27
N LEU A 345 -8.77 -10.20 -8.90
CA LEU A 345 -9.68 -11.25 -9.31
C LEU A 345 -9.36 -12.54 -8.55
N THR A 346 -10.35 -13.13 -7.89
CA THR A 346 -10.18 -14.34 -7.09
C THR A 346 -11.09 -15.48 -7.56
N LEU A 347 -10.50 -16.67 -7.68
CA LEU A 347 -11.20 -17.92 -7.98
C LEU A 347 -11.26 -18.80 -6.73
N LEU A 348 -12.46 -19.17 -6.33
CA LEU A 348 -12.74 -20.07 -5.22
C LEU A 348 -12.88 -21.52 -5.73
N PRO A 349 -12.24 -22.50 -5.08
CA PRO A 349 -12.29 -23.91 -5.47
C PRO A 349 -13.59 -24.61 -5.06
#